data_AF-A0A0N4XE82-F1
#
_entry.id   AF-A0A0N4XE82-F1
#
_cell.length_a   1.000
_cell.length_b   1.000
_cell.length_c   1.000
_cell.angle_alpha   90.00
_cell.angle_beta   90.00
_cell.angle_gamma   90.00
#
_symmetry.space_group_name_H-M   'P 1'
#
loop_
_entity.id
_entity.type
_entity.pdbx_description
1 polymer ?
#
loop_
_entity_poly.entity_id
_entity_poly.type
_entity_poly.pdbx_seq_one_letter_code
_entity_poly.pdbx_strand_id
1 'polypeptide(L)'
;MVKSLFNICLSAVCQHQLNDHLALIPIECKQKLLEFFTNHDQLAALDCDRLVSSPTFADNLTELKFYLSEDLSDSMLAALTANNKRLERITLVECPRVTDKGIRTVTSGQKNLLQLELRAMYQLTDAGLTDVKCPYLHTVDISGCARVTSLGIRFLVQRNPNIHCLYLNHCRSLDDQALYDIAYYVGERLRVLELDFLSSLIDPAAALYHLSTQCPNVCQLSLARFFNETYDELPPAVQFKIDGFNLRDIDLYGNYFIILPELPPTVHSLRLSVNGDENPYELVRSLQAQPYLKSINLQLTIREASISAIDNANTLLSTVLPYIGSKITILTVRFSYCCLCFA
;
A
#
# COMPACT_ATOMS: atom_id res chain seq x y z
N MET A 1 6.23 -29.47 -7.54
CA MET A 1 4.99 -28.66 -7.66
C MET A 1 4.07 -29.37 -8.65
N VAL A 2 2.92 -29.89 -8.22
CA VAL A 2 1.98 -30.55 -9.14
C VAL A 2 1.36 -29.46 -10.00
N LYS A 3 1.72 -29.39 -11.28
CA LYS A 3 1.07 -28.47 -12.22
C LYS A 3 -0.39 -28.89 -12.34
N SER A 4 -1.32 -27.96 -12.12
CA SER A 4 -2.74 -28.24 -12.34
C SER A 4 -2.94 -28.71 -13.79
N LEU A 5 -3.95 -29.53 -14.04
CA LEU A 5 -4.29 -29.96 -15.40
C LEU A 5 -4.49 -28.74 -16.33
N PHE A 6 -5.05 -27.65 -15.80
CA PHE A 6 -5.16 -26.38 -16.50
C PHE A 6 -3.78 -25.84 -16.92
N ASN A 7 -2.79 -25.82 -16.05
CA ASN A 7 -1.44 -25.33 -16.36
C ASN A 7 -0.73 -26.22 -17.40
N ILE A 8 -0.98 -27.52 -17.39
CA ILE A 8 -0.43 -28.47 -18.38
C ILE A 8 -1.09 -28.24 -19.74
N CYS A 9 -2.42 -28.16 -19.79
CA CYS A 9 -3.17 -27.88 -21.01
C CYS A 9 -2.82 -26.50 -21.59
N LEU A 10 -2.68 -25.48 -20.75
CA LEU A 10 -2.29 -24.13 -21.13
C LEU A 10 -0.88 -24.11 -21.72
N SER A 11 0.08 -24.77 -21.08
CA SER A 11 1.44 -24.88 -21.58
C SER A 11 1.50 -25.61 -22.93
N ALA A 12 0.66 -26.63 -23.14
CA ALA A 12 0.58 -27.33 -24.43
C ALA A 12 -0.06 -26.44 -25.52
N VAL A 13 -1.08 -25.65 -25.16
CA VAL A 13 -1.70 -24.65 -26.05
C VAL A 13 -0.68 -23.59 -26.46
N CYS A 14 0.12 -23.06 -25.52
CA CYS A 14 1.16 -22.07 -25.82
C CYS A 14 2.31 -22.65 -26.68
N GLN A 15 2.54 -23.96 -26.65
CA GLN A 15 3.55 -24.64 -27.50
C GLN A 15 3.08 -24.88 -28.95
N HIS A 16 1.78 -24.74 -29.23
CA HIS A 16 1.18 -25.12 -30.52
C HIS A 16 0.52 -23.95 -31.29
N GLN A 17 1.09 -22.74 -31.16
CA GLN A 17 0.63 -21.47 -31.77
C GLN A 17 -0.69 -20.94 -31.18
N LEU A 18 -0.65 -19.72 -30.65
CA LEU A 18 -1.82 -19.03 -30.12
C LEU A 18 -2.70 -18.57 -31.30
N ASN A 19 -3.76 -19.33 -31.59
CA ASN A 19 -4.69 -19.03 -32.68
C ASN A 19 -5.91 -18.22 -32.18
N ASP A 20 -6.65 -17.61 -33.11
CA ASP A 20 -7.88 -16.83 -32.84
C ASP A 20 -8.94 -17.58 -32.02
N HIS A 21 -8.91 -18.92 -31.99
CA HIS A 21 -9.78 -19.73 -31.15
C HIS A 21 -9.60 -19.47 -29.65
N LEU A 22 -8.39 -19.08 -29.22
CA LEU A 22 -8.13 -18.73 -27.81
C LEU A 22 -8.80 -17.42 -27.40
N ALA A 23 -9.17 -16.58 -28.35
CA ALA A 23 -9.97 -15.40 -28.08
C ALA A 23 -11.43 -15.71 -27.72
N LEU A 24 -11.89 -16.95 -27.94
CA LEU A 24 -13.24 -17.41 -27.67
C LEU A 24 -13.39 -18.18 -26.35
N ILE A 25 -12.29 -18.41 -25.62
CA ILE A 25 -12.35 -19.13 -24.33
C ILE A 25 -13.04 -18.27 -23.25
N PRO A 26 -13.54 -18.87 -22.15
CA PRO A 26 -14.14 -18.14 -21.04
C PRO A 26 -13.22 -17.05 -20.47
N ILE A 27 -13.81 -15.97 -19.95
CA ILE A 27 -13.10 -14.79 -19.43
C ILE A 27 -12.07 -15.18 -18.37
N GLU A 28 -12.42 -16.12 -17.48
CA GLU A 28 -11.55 -16.61 -16.42
C GLU A 28 -10.30 -17.31 -16.99
N CYS A 29 -10.45 -18.01 -18.13
CA CYS A 29 -9.34 -18.66 -18.80
C CYS A 29 -8.41 -17.65 -19.48
N LYS A 30 -8.96 -16.59 -20.08
CA LYS A 30 -8.18 -15.51 -20.69
C LYS A 30 -7.35 -14.74 -19.64
N GLN A 31 -7.96 -14.43 -18.50
CA GLN A 31 -7.27 -13.75 -17.39
C GLN A 31 -6.12 -14.60 -16.84
N LYS A 32 -6.35 -15.91 -16.62
CA LYS A 32 -5.29 -16.85 -16.21
C LYS A 32 -4.21 -17.03 -17.27
N LEU A 33 -4.56 -16.94 -18.55
CA LEU A 33 -3.59 -17.03 -19.64
C LEU A 33 -2.65 -15.83 -19.63
N LEU A 34 -3.16 -14.61 -19.42
CA LEU A 34 -2.34 -13.41 -19.26
C LEU A 34 -1.41 -13.52 -18.04
N GLU A 35 -1.93 -13.97 -16.91
CA GLU A 35 -1.13 -14.21 -15.70
C GLU A 35 -0.03 -15.26 -15.95
N PHE A 36 -0.35 -16.33 -16.68
CA PHE A 36 0.64 -17.34 -17.07
C PHE A 36 1.74 -16.75 -17.95
N PHE A 37 1.40 -15.99 -19.00
CA PHE A 37 2.40 -15.37 -19.86
C PHE A 37 3.31 -14.42 -19.09
N THR A 38 2.74 -13.68 -18.13
CA THR A 38 3.50 -12.78 -17.27
C THR A 38 4.49 -13.54 -16.40
N ASN A 39 4.04 -14.60 -15.72
CA ASN A 39 4.87 -15.38 -14.80
C ASN A 39 5.97 -16.22 -15.49
N HIS A 40 5.98 -16.30 -16.82
CA HIS A 40 6.93 -17.07 -17.60
C HIS A 40 7.70 -16.22 -18.64
N ASP A 41 7.64 -14.89 -18.55
CA ASP A 41 8.30 -13.95 -19.47
C ASP A 41 7.97 -14.24 -20.95
N GLN A 42 6.70 -14.54 -21.22
CA GLN A 42 6.19 -14.88 -22.56
C GLN A 42 5.31 -13.78 -23.16
N LEU A 43 5.19 -12.63 -22.50
CA LEU A 43 4.36 -11.53 -23.00
C LEU A 43 4.95 -10.92 -24.27
N ALA A 44 6.29 -10.84 -24.41
CA ALA A 44 6.93 -10.36 -25.63
C ALA A 44 6.97 -11.40 -26.77
N ALA A 45 6.48 -12.62 -26.56
CA ALA A 45 6.39 -13.61 -27.63
C ALA A 45 5.45 -13.09 -28.73
N LEU A 46 5.86 -13.23 -30.01
CA LEU A 46 5.09 -12.76 -31.17
C LEU A 46 3.64 -13.27 -31.15
N ASP A 47 3.44 -14.48 -30.65
CA ASP A 47 2.13 -15.11 -30.54
C ASP A 47 1.24 -14.43 -29.47
N CYS A 48 1.82 -13.94 -28.38
CA CYS A 48 1.07 -13.23 -27.33
C CYS A 48 0.63 -11.85 -27.83
N ASP A 49 1.50 -11.12 -28.53
CA ASP A 49 1.16 -9.81 -29.12
C ASP A 49 0.01 -9.94 -30.13
N ARG A 50 0.04 -10.99 -30.98
CA ARG A 50 -1.06 -11.31 -31.91
C ARG A 50 -2.36 -11.63 -31.18
N LEU A 51 -2.29 -12.45 -30.14
CA LEU A 51 -3.46 -12.84 -29.36
C LEU A 51 -4.10 -11.64 -28.66
N VAL A 52 -3.29 -10.82 -27.99
CA VAL A 52 -3.75 -9.63 -27.24
C VAL A 52 -4.26 -8.54 -28.18
N SER A 53 -3.71 -8.44 -29.38
CA SER A 53 -4.19 -7.54 -30.43
C SER A 53 -5.46 -8.05 -31.12
N SER A 54 -5.86 -9.31 -30.89
CA SER A 54 -7.10 -9.85 -31.45
C SER A 54 -8.31 -9.16 -30.82
N PRO A 55 -9.28 -8.68 -31.63
CA PRO A 55 -10.38 -7.85 -31.15
C PRO A 55 -11.26 -8.55 -30.11
N THR A 56 -11.34 -9.87 -30.17
CA THR A 56 -12.21 -10.69 -29.31
C THR A 56 -11.50 -11.18 -28.06
N PHE A 57 -10.16 -11.12 -27.99
CA PHE A 57 -9.44 -11.69 -26.85
C PHE A 57 -9.71 -10.85 -25.61
N ALA A 58 -9.50 -9.54 -25.68
CA ALA A 58 -9.68 -8.67 -24.51
C ALA A 58 -11.15 -8.40 -24.15
N ASP A 59 -12.10 -8.83 -24.97
CA ASP A 59 -13.53 -8.59 -24.74
C ASP A 59 -13.99 -9.16 -23.40
N ASN A 60 -14.69 -8.31 -22.64
CA ASN A 60 -15.29 -8.61 -21.35
C ASN A 60 -14.31 -9.02 -20.25
N LEU A 61 -12.99 -8.85 -20.42
CA LEU A 61 -12.08 -9.04 -19.29
C LEU A 61 -12.48 -8.08 -18.17
N THR A 62 -12.54 -8.60 -16.94
CA THR A 62 -12.89 -7.82 -15.75
C THR A 62 -11.65 -7.48 -14.94
N GLU A 63 -10.55 -8.19 -15.15
CA GLU A 63 -9.33 -8.01 -14.36
C GLU A 63 -8.08 -8.18 -15.20
N LEU A 64 -7.09 -7.32 -14.93
CA LEU A 64 -5.73 -7.42 -15.45
C LEU A 64 -4.76 -7.44 -14.27
N LYS A 65 -3.88 -8.44 -14.24
CA LYS A 65 -2.87 -8.64 -13.19
C LYS A 65 -1.51 -8.91 -13.81
N PHE A 66 -0.58 -8.00 -13.59
CA PHE A 66 0.79 -8.10 -14.06
C PHE A 66 1.76 -7.78 -12.92
N TYR A 67 2.69 -8.69 -12.68
CA TYR A 67 3.69 -8.58 -11.60
C TYR A 67 5.08 -8.77 -12.20
N LEU A 68 6.02 -7.90 -11.83
CA LEU A 68 7.44 -8.01 -12.17
C LEU A 68 7.68 -8.20 -13.69
N SER A 69 6.82 -7.62 -14.52
CA SER A 69 6.83 -7.89 -15.96
C SER A 69 7.73 -6.92 -16.70
N GLU A 70 8.87 -7.42 -17.19
CA GLU A 70 9.77 -6.63 -18.04
C GLU A 70 9.23 -6.45 -19.46
N ASP A 71 8.31 -7.31 -19.89
CA ASP A 71 7.75 -7.32 -21.24
C ASP A 71 6.50 -6.46 -21.40
N LEU A 72 5.74 -6.24 -20.32
CA LEU A 72 4.52 -5.45 -20.39
C LEU A 72 4.84 -4.01 -20.84
N SER A 73 4.20 -3.59 -21.92
CA SER A 73 4.41 -2.29 -22.55
C SER A 73 3.11 -1.50 -22.69
N ASP A 74 3.24 -0.19 -22.88
CA ASP A 74 2.08 0.70 -23.11
C ASP A 74 1.25 0.28 -24.33
N SER A 75 1.88 -0.25 -25.39
CA SER A 75 1.17 -0.77 -26.57
C SER A 75 0.35 -2.02 -26.25
N MET A 76 0.85 -2.89 -25.40
CA MET A 76 0.10 -4.08 -24.97
C MET A 76 -1.10 -3.70 -24.11
N LEU A 77 -0.93 -2.76 -23.17
CA LEU A 77 -2.05 -2.21 -22.40
C LEU A 77 -3.09 -1.54 -23.30
N ALA A 78 -2.64 -0.84 -24.35
CA ALA A 78 -3.53 -0.26 -25.36
C ALA A 78 -4.32 -1.32 -26.12
N ALA A 79 -3.67 -2.40 -26.56
CA ALA A 79 -4.33 -3.51 -27.23
C ALA A 79 -5.39 -4.18 -26.33
N LEU A 80 -5.04 -4.46 -25.07
CA LEU A 80 -5.96 -5.04 -24.08
C LEU A 80 -7.18 -4.15 -23.76
N THR A 81 -7.10 -2.85 -24.01
CA THR A 81 -8.17 -1.89 -23.64
C THR A 81 -8.78 -1.16 -24.83
N ALA A 82 -8.37 -1.50 -26.06
CA ALA A 82 -8.88 -0.91 -27.29
C ALA A 82 -10.40 -1.11 -27.40
N ASN A 83 -10.87 -2.34 -27.18
CA ASN A 83 -12.30 -2.69 -27.24
C ASN A 83 -12.90 -3.10 -25.88
N ASN A 84 -12.08 -3.15 -24.81
CA ASN A 84 -12.56 -3.50 -23.49
C ASN A 84 -12.72 -2.27 -22.58
N LYS A 85 -13.96 -2.02 -22.13
CA LYS A 85 -14.33 -0.95 -21.18
C LYS A 85 -15.05 -1.49 -19.92
N ARG A 86 -14.82 -2.76 -19.58
CA ARG A 86 -15.47 -3.49 -18.49
C ARG A 86 -14.51 -3.90 -17.37
N LEU A 87 -13.30 -3.36 -17.34
CA LEU A 87 -12.35 -3.67 -16.27
C LEU A 87 -12.88 -3.17 -14.92
N GLU A 88 -12.83 -4.06 -13.94
CA GLU A 88 -13.15 -3.82 -12.54
C GLU A 88 -11.88 -3.75 -11.68
N ARG A 89 -10.81 -4.46 -12.05
CA ARG A 89 -9.55 -4.53 -11.29
C ARG A 89 -8.34 -4.44 -12.21
N ILE A 90 -7.43 -3.53 -11.91
CA ILE A 90 -6.14 -3.41 -12.60
C ILE A 90 -5.06 -3.45 -11.53
N THR A 91 -4.17 -4.44 -11.62
CA THR A 91 -2.99 -4.57 -10.76
C THR A 91 -1.74 -4.63 -11.64
N LEU A 92 -0.90 -3.60 -11.52
CA LEU A 92 0.42 -3.50 -12.14
C LEU A 92 1.45 -3.30 -11.02
N VAL A 93 2.38 -4.25 -10.90
CA VAL A 93 3.42 -4.22 -9.87
C VAL A 93 4.77 -4.35 -10.54
N GLU A 94 5.65 -3.38 -10.34
CA GLU A 94 7.02 -3.40 -10.87
C GLU A 94 7.09 -3.75 -12.36
N CYS A 95 6.33 -3.01 -13.18
CA CYS A 95 6.33 -3.17 -14.64
C CYS A 95 7.16 -2.02 -15.27
N PRO A 96 8.49 -2.16 -15.41
CA PRO A 96 9.41 -1.04 -15.68
C PRO A 96 9.23 -0.35 -17.04
N ARG A 97 8.59 -1.02 -18.01
CA ARG A 97 8.33 -0.47 -19.36
C ARG A 97 6.97 0.22 -19.51
N VAL A 98 6.12 0.17 -18.48
CA VAL A 98 4.83 0.87 -18.49
C VAL A 98 5.03 2.30 -17.99
N THR A 99 4.52 3.26 -18.76
CA THR A 99 4.63 4.70 -18.45
C THR A 99 3.25 5.32 -18.20
N ASP A 100 3.22 6.63 -17.94
CA ASP A 100 1.99 7.42 -17.85
C ASP A 100 1.04 7.19 -19.03
N LYS A 101 1.57 6.95 -20.24
CA LYS A 101 0.75 6.66 -21.42
C LYS A 101 -0.01 5.35 -21.25
N GLY A 102 0.64 4.30 -20.78
CA GLY A 102 0.01 3.00 -20.50
C GLY A 102 -1.07 3.14 -19.43
N ILE A 103 -0.79 3.85 -18.34
CA ILE A 103 -1.75 4.07 -17.24
C ILE A 103 -2.99 4.84 -17.69
N ARG A 104 -2.81 5.96 -18.42
CA ARG A 104 -3.94 6.69 -18.98
C ARG A 104 -4.75 5.84 -19.96
N THR A 105 -4.08 5.03 -20.77
CA THR A 105 -4.77 4.19 -21.77
C THR A 105 -5.58 3.10 -21.09
N VAL A 106 -4.99 2.37 -20.14
CA VAL A 106 -5.65 1.23 -19.48
C VAL A 106 -6.84 1.66 -18.62
N THR A 107 -6.75 2.84 -18.00
CA THR A 107 -7.84 3.40 -17.16
C THR A 107 -8.90 4.17 -17.97
N SER A 108 -8.61 4.54 -19.21
CA SER A 108 -9.50 5.35 -20.04
C SER A 108 -10.82 4.63 -20.36
N GLY A 109 -11.91 5.25 -19.91
CA GLY A 109 -13.28 4.79 -20.14
C GLY A 109 -13.72 3.60 -19.27
N GLN A 110 -12.89 3.14 -18.32
CA GLN A 110 -13.23 2.05 -17.40
C GLN A 110 -14.19 2.52 -16.30
N LYS A 111 -15.46 2.72 -16.66
CA LYS A 111 -16.47 3.24 -15.71
C LYS A 111 -16.73 2.29 -14.54
N ASN A 112 -16.49 0.99 -14.73
CA ASN A 112 -16.72 -0.07 -13.74
C ASN A 112 -15.49 -0.35 -12.86
N LEU A 113 -14.39 0.40 -13.01
CA LEU A 113 -13.17 0.13 -12.26
C LEU A 113 -13.42 0.37 -10.76
N LEU A 114 -13.19 -0.68 -9.97
CA LEU A 114 -13.33 -0.71 -8.51
C LEU A 114 -11.96 -0.65 -7.82
N GLN A 115 -10.92 -1.21 -8.44
CA GLN A 115 -9.59 -1.33 -7.86
C GLN A 115 -8.51 -0.96 -8.88
N LEU A 116 -7.61 -0.07 -8.46
CA LEU A 116 -6.42 0.33 -9.22
C LEU A 116 -5.19 0.19 -8.34
N GLU A 117 -4.36 -0.81 -8.59
CA GLU A 117 -3.08 -1.02 -7.92
C GLU A 117 -1.94 -0.78 -8.92
N LEU A 118 -1.14 0.24 -8.65
CA LEU A 118 0.04 0.64 -9.41
C LEU A 118 1.22 0.70 -8.45
N ARG A 119 1.78 -0.46 -8.09
CA ARG A 119 2.83 -0.55 -7.08
C ARG A 119 4.23 -0.53 -7.71
N ALA A 120 5.12 0.26 -7.13
CA ALA A 120 6.52 0.39 -7.56
C ALA A 120 6.66 0.63 -9.07
N MET A 121 5.77 1.47 -9.62
CA MET A 121 5.80 1.87 -11.03
C MET A 121 6.79 3.02 -11.22
N TYR A 122 8.07 2.69 -11.42
CA TYR A 122 9.17 3.67 -11.41
C TYR A 122 9.12 4.74 -12.52
N GLN A 123 8.29 4.56 -13.55
CA GLN A 123 8.06 5.52 -14.64
C GLN A 123 6.77 6.34 -14.46
N LEU A 124 5.95 6.04 -13.45
CA LEU A 124 4.68 6.73 -13.20
C LEU A 124 4.94 8.10 -12.57
N THR A 125 4.35 9.14 -13.15
CA THR A 125 4.34 10.51 -12.66
C THR A 125 2.91 11.03 -12.51
N ASP A 126 2.76 12.28 -12.06
CA ASP A 126 1.46 12.93 -11.94
C ASP A 126 0.63 12.87 -13.24
N ALA A 127 1.29 12.93 -14.40
CA ALA A 127 0.66 12.89 -15.71
C ALA A 127 -0.04 11.55 -16.01
N GLY A 128 0.34 10.46 -15.35
CA GLY A 128 -0.35 9.17 -15.45
C GLY A 128 -1.69 9.16 -14.71
N LEU A 129 -1.84 10.00 -13.67
CA LEU A 129 -3.00 10.04 -12.79
C LEU A 129 -4.03 11.12 -13.19
N THR A 130 -3.63 12.15 -13.93
CA THR A 130 -4.46 13.32 -14.27
C THR A 130 -5.84 12.98 -14.87
N ASP A 131 -5.91 11.96 -15.71
CA ASP A 131 -7.13 11.59 -16.44
C ASP A 131 -7.84 10.36 -15.88
N VAL A 132 -7.35 9.82 -14.76
CA VAL A 132 -8.01 8.71 -14.08
C VAL A 132 -9.36 9.21 -13.55
N LYS A 133 -10.44 8.72 -14.14
CA LYS A 133 -11.82 9.07 -13.74
C LYS A 133 -12.70 7.83 -13.82
N CYS A 134 -12.86 7.20 -12.66
CA CYS A 134 -13.56 5.94 -12.47
C CYS A 134 -14.55 6.12 -11.31
N PRO A 135 -15.85 6.36 -11.58
CA PRO A 135 -16.82 6.76 -10.56
C PRO A 135 -17.00 5.77 -9.41
N TYR A 136 -16.74 4.48 -9.66
CA TYR A 136 -16.85 3.41 -8.66
C TYR A 136 -15.52 3.01 -8.04
N LEU A 137 -14.42 3.73 -8.35
CA LEU A 137 -13.10 3.40 -7.84
C LEU A 137 -13.09 3.48 -6.31
N HIS A 138 -12.89 2.33 -5.68
CA HIS A 138 -13.01 2.12 -4.24
C HIS A 138 -11.64 1.96 -3.58
N THR A 139 -10.77 1.18 -4.21
CA THR A 139 -9.43 0.88 -3.72
C THR A 139 -8.38 1.42 -4.67
N VAL A 140 -7.46 2.24 -4.16
CA VAL A 140 -6.30 2.70 -4.90
C VAL A 140 -5.04 2.43 -4.11
N ASP A 141 -4.08 1.77 -4.75
CA ASP A 141 -2.75 1.55 -4.22
C ASP A 141 -1.74 2.09 -5.22
N ILE A 142 -0.96 3.08 -4.82
CA ILE A 142 0.14 3.64 -5.62
C ILE A 142 1.48 3.54 -4.89
N SER A 143 1.56 2.61 -3.93
CA SER A 143 2.72 2.44 -3.06
C SER A 143 4.01 2.23 -3.86
N GLY A 144 5.09 2.90 -3.45
CA GLY A 144 6.40 2.81 -4.09
C GLY A 144 6.52 3.63 -5.39
N CYS A 145 5.49 4.36 -5.80
CA CYS A 145 5.57 5.28 -6.95
C CYS A 145 6.28 6.58 -6.56
N ALA A 146 7.61 6.53 -6.44
CA ALA A 146 8.43 7.62 -5.92
C ALA A 146 8.49 8.89 -6.78
N ARG A 147 7.94 8.89 -8.00
CA ARG A 147 7.88 10.07 -8.90
C ARG A 147 6.50 10.72 -8.96
N VAL A 148 5.52 10.17 -8.26
CA VAL A 148 4.21 10.79 -8.07
C VAL A 148 4.33 11.79 -6.92
N THR A 149 3.88 13.01 -7.16
CA THR A 149 3.86 14.10 -6.19
C THR A 149 2.44 14.34 -5.67
N SER A 150 2.31 15.26 -4.72
CA SER A 150 1.00 15.71 -4.20
C SER A 150 0.05 16.19 -5.30
N LEU A 151 0.56 16.70 -6.43
CA LEU A 151 -0.26 17.11 -7.56
C LEU A 151 -0.98 15.91 -8.22
N GLY A 152 -0.28 14.78 -8.40
CA GLY A 152 -0.88 13.56 -8.93
C GLY A 152 -1.96 13.00 -8.01
N ILE A 153 -1.70 13.02 -6.69
CA ILE A 153 -2.70 12.65 -5.67
C ILE A 153 -3.93 13.52 -5.77
N ARG A 154 -3.77 14.84 -5.84
CA ARG A 154 -4.86 15.80 -5.96
C ARG A 154 -5.76 15.48 -7.16
N PHE A 155 -5.18 15.24 -8.34
CA PHE A 155 -5.96 14.90 -9.53
C PHE A 155 -6.75 13.61 -9.36
N LEU A 156 -6.13 12.58 -8.77
CA LEU A 156 -6.74 11.29 -8.50
C LEU A 156 -7.95 11.45 -7.55
N VAL A 157 -7.75 12.02 -6.35
CA VAL A 157 -8.82 12.11 -5.34
C VAL A 157 -9.94 13.06 -5.77
N GLN A 158 -9.62 14.13 -6.50
CA GLN A 158 -10.61 15.07 -7.02
C GLN A 158 -11.58 14.41 -8.02
N ARG A 159 -11.10 13.46 -8.83
CA ARG A 159 -11.89 12.82 -9.90
C ARG A 159 -12.54 11.50 -9.47
N ASN A 160 -12.12 10.95 -8.33
CA ASN A 160 -12.56 9.67 -7.80
C ASN A 160 -13.09 9.83 -6.36
N PRO A 161 -14.25 10.49 -6.15
CA PRO A 161 -14.77 10.76 -4.82
C PRO A 161 -15.22 9.50 -4.06
N ASN A 162 -15.26 8.32 -4.70
CA ASN A 162 -15.70 7.06 -4.08
C ASN A 162 -14.55 6.23 -3.48
N ILE A 163 -13.34 6.78 -3.36
CA ILE A 163 -12.20 6.07 -2.75
C ILE A 163 -12.48 5.87 -1.26
N HIS A 164 -12.36 4.62 -0.81
CA HIS A 164 -12.47 4.23 0.61
C HIS A 164 -11.17 3.64 1.15
N CYS A 165 -10.33 3.05 0.28
CA CYS A 165 -9.04 2.47 0.65
C CYS A 165 -7.95 3.12 -0.20
N LEU A 166 -7.00 3.80 0.45
CA LEU A 166 -5.91 4.51 -0.22
C LEU A 166 -4.57 4.13 0.39
N TYR A 167 -3.68 3.58 -0.42
CA TYR A 167 -2.34 3.13 -0.02
C TYR A 167 -1.27 3.95 -0.74
N LEU A 168 -0.49 4.72 0.02
CA LEU A 168 0.54 5.65 -0.47
C LEU A 168 1.92 5.32 0.11
N ASN A 169 2.13 4.09 0.54
CA ASN A 169 3.34 3.67 1.23
C ASN A 169 4.58 3.92 0.35
N HIS A 170 5.67 4.41 0.91
CA HIS A 170 6.92 4.69 0.20
C HIS A 170 6.81 5.72 -0.96
N CYS A 171 5.75 6.51 -1.03
CA CYS A 171 5.64 7.63 -1.98
C CYS A 171 6.46 8.84 -1.48
N ARG A 172 7.78 8.76 -1.64
CA ARG A 172 8.74 9.72 -1.07
C ARG A 172 8.69 11.14 -1.62
N SER A 173 7.86 11.44 -2.62
CA SER A 173 7.68 12.79 -3.18
C SER A 173 6.36 13.44 -2.79
N LEU A 174 5.63 12.86 -1.84
CA LEU A 174 4.44 13.47 -1.26
C LEU A 174 4.83 14.41 -0.12
N ASP A 175 4.30 15.63 -0.18
CA ASP A 175 4.35 16.64 0.88
C ASP A 175 2.97 16.75 1.59
N ASP A 176 2.86 17.68 2.53
CA ASP A 176 1.64 17.85 3.34
C ASP A 176 0.39 18.16 2.49
N GLN A 177 0.56 18.73 1.29
CA GLN A 177 -0.53 19.07 0.38
C GLN A 177 -1.31 17.82 -0.05
N ALA A 178 -0.64 16.67 -0.22
CA ALA A 178 -1.32 15.42 -0.53
C ALA A 178 -2.34 15.06 0.55
N LEU A 179 -1.97 15.20 1.83
CA LEU A 179 -2.81 14.84 2.98
C LEU A 179 -3.99 15.81 3.10
N TYR A 180 -3.77 17.10 2.86
CA TYR A 180 -4.86 18.09 2.79
C TYR A 180 -5.85 17.80 1.67
N ASP A 181 -5.38 17.44 0.48
CA ASP A 181 -6.23 17.12 -0.67
C ASP A 181 -7.01 15.82 -0.44
N ILE A 182 -6.40 14.78 0.15
CA ILE A 182 -7.09 13.53 0.52
C ILE A 182 -8.23 13.83 1.51
N ALA A 183 -7.94 14.55 2.59
CA ALA A 183 -8.93 14.98 3.56
C ALA A 183 -10.10 15.72 2.90
N TYR A 184 -9.79 16.68 2.02
CA TYR A 184 -10.79 17.54 1.40
C TYR A 184 -11.71 16.79 0.42
N TYR A 185 -11.15 15.94 -0.45
CA TYR A 185 -11.92 15.34 -1.54
C TYR A 185 -12.57 14.00 -1.17
N VAL A 186 -11.92 13.19 -0.34
CA VAL A 186 -12.36 11.81 -0.04
C VAL A 186 -12.50 11.50 1.46
N GLY A 187 -12.19 12.46 2.34
CA GLY A 187 -12.14 12.24 3.80
C GLY A 187 -13.40 11.62 4.41
N GLU A 188 -14.60 12.07 4.01
CA GLU A 188 -15.86 11.53 4.52
C GLU A 188 -16.10 10.05 4.21
N ARG A 189 -15.48 9.50 3.15
CA ARG A 189 -15.68 8.10 2.70
C ARG A 189 -14.50 7.20 3.03
N LEU A 190 -13.35 7.80 3.30
CA LEU A 190 -12.12 7.08 3.57
C LEU A 190 -12.27 6.20 4.81
N ARG A 191 -11.85 4.93 4.69
CA ARG A 191 -11.88 3.93 5.75
C ARG A 191 -10.49 3.36 6.05
N VAL A 192 -9.69 3.17 5.01
CA VAL A 192 -8.31 2.67 5.12
C VAL A 192 -7.38 3.70 4.48
N LEU A 193 -6.38 4.13 5.23
CA LEU A 193 -5.34 5.03 4.76
C LEU A 193 -3.97 4.52 5.21
N GLU A 194 -3.06 4.27 4.28
CA GLU A 194 -1.68 3.89 4.60
C GLU A 194 -0.70 4.91 4.03
N LEU A 195 0.14 5.46 4.91
CA LEU A 195 1.06 6.57 4.67
C LEU A 195 2.47 6.20 5.11
N ASP A 196 2.86 4.93 5.00
CA ASP A 196 4.13 4.50 5.53
C ASP A 196 5.30 5.12 4.76
N PHE A 197 6.40 5.45 5.45
CA PHE A 197 7.64 5.94 4.84
C PHE A 197 7.49 7.19 3.94
N LEU A 198 6.68 8.16 4.33
CA LEU A 198 6.58 9.47 3.67
C LEU A 198 7.65 10.43 4.21
N SER A 199 8.76 10.56 3.50
CA SER A 199 9.93 11.31 3.94
C SER A 199 9.95 12.81 3.59
N SER A 200 8.96 13.30 2.85
CA SER A 200 8.95 14.68 2.29
C SER A 200 7.90 15.61 2.91
N LEU A 201 7.26 15.17 4.00
CA LEU A 201 6.37 16.01 4.79
C LEU A 201 7.16 17.10 5.52
N ILE A 202 6.64 18.33 5.52
CA ILE A 202 7.26 19.48 6.18
C ILE A 202 6.68 19.63 7.60
N ASP A 203 5.35 19.49 7.72
CA ASP A 203 4.63 19.53 9.00
C ASP A 203 3.67 18.33 9.13
N PRO A 204 4.22 17.14 9.43
CA PRO A 204 3.41 15.94 9.61
C PRO A 204 2.38 16.08 10.74
N ALA A 205 2.62 16.94 11.73
CA ALA A 205 1.70 17.14 12.85
C ALA A 205 0.42 17.85 12.39
N ALA A 206 0.57 18.98 11.70
CA ALA A 206 -0.58 19.72 11.15
C ALA A 206 -1.35 18.89 10.12
N ALA A 207 -0.63 18.16 9.25
CA ALA A 207 -1.24 17.32 8.23
C ALA A 207 -2.06 16.17 8.84
N LEU A 208 -1.53 15.48 9.87
CA LEU A 208 -2.26 14.44 10.60
C LEU A 208 -3.46 15.00 11.36
N TYR A 209 -3.31 16.15 12.03
CA TYR A 209 -4.43 16.79 12.72
C TYR A 209 -5.57 17.09 11.73
N HIS A 210 -5.25 17.65 10.57
CA HIS A 210 -6.24 17.93 9.53
C HIS A 210 -6.91 16.66 9.00
N LEU A 211 -6.14 15.61 8.66
CA LEU A 211 -6.70 14.31 8.29
C LEU A 211 -7.67 13.79 9.36
N SER A 212 -7.25 13.85 10.62
CA SER A 212 -8.01 13.31 11.75
C SER A 212 -9.37 14.00 11.95
N THR A 213 -9.44 15.31 11.69
CA THR A 213 -10.68 16.09 11.80
C THR A 213 -11.60 15.97 10.58
N GLN A 214 -11.04 15.72 9.39
CA GLN A 214 -11.78 15.66 8.13
C GLN A 214 -12.09 14.23 7.65
N CYS A 215 -11.49 13.20 8.26
CA CYS A 215 -11.66 11.81 7.88
C CYS A 215 -12.32 10.98 9.00
N PRO A 216 -13.58 11.26 9.38
CA PRO A 216 -14.22 10.69 10.57
C PRO A 216 -14.49 9.19 10.48
N ASN A 217 -14.41 8.60 9.29
CA ASN A 217 -14.74 7.19 9.02
C ASN A 217 -13.51 6.29 8.84
N VAL A 218 -12.29 6.85 8.98
CA VAL A 218 -11.06 6.06 8.94
C VAL A 218 -11.05 5.11 10.12
N CYS A 219 -11.04 3.81 9.82
CA CYS A 219 -10.99 2.74 10.81
C CYS A 219 -9.63 2.04 10.86
N GLN A 220 -8.85 2.14 9.78
CA GLN A 220 -7.48 1.63 9.69
C GLN A 220 -6.55 2.72 9.19
N LEU A 221 -5.48 2.99 9.95
CA LEU A 221 -4.45 3.97 9.61
C LEU A 221 -3.05 3.38 9.79
N SER A 222 -2.21 3.46 8.77
CA SER A 222 -0.80 3.08 8.87
C SER A 222 0.08 4.32 8.72
N LEU A 223 0.96 4.53 9.71
CA LEU A 223 1.95 5.60 9.79
C LEU A 223 3.34 5.00 10.07
N ALA A 224 3.64 3.81 9.54
CA ALA A 224 4.90 3.16 9.83
C ALA A 224 6.06 3.98 9.27
N ARG A 225 7.03 4.33 10.13
CA ARG A 225 8.17 5.19 9.80
C ARG A 225 7.76 6.48 9.08
N PHE A 226 6.66 7.07 9.55
CA PHE A 226 6.09 8.31 9.03
C PHE A 226 6.80 9.55 9.57
N PHE A 227 7.19 9.53 10.85
CA PHE A 227 7.87 10.65 11.47
C PHE A 227 9.37 10.58 11.13
N ASN A 228 9.87 11.56 10.37
CA ASN A 228 11.24 11.57 9.86
C ASN A 228 12.26 12.14 10.87
N GLU A 229 11.85 12.38 12.11
CA GLU A 229 12.67 13.07 13.12
C GLU A 229 13.55 12.09 13.90
N THR A 230 14.83 12.44 14.02
CA THR A 230 15.74 11.74 14.91
C THR A 230 15.46 12.18 16.36
N TYR A 231 15.60 11.24 17.30
CA TYR A 231 15.37 11.47 18.73
C TYR A 231 16.07 12.73 19.28
N ASP A 232 17.24 13.08 18.71
CA ASP A 232 18.10 14.16 19.17
C ASP A 232 17.71 15.57 18.63
N GLU A 233 16.83 15.64 17.63
CA GLU A 233 16.45 16.89 16.94
C GLU A 233 15.08 17.43 17.35
N LEU A 234 14.33 16.69 18.19
CA LEU A 234 12.96 17.05 18.57
C LEU A 234 12.91 18.20 19.59
N PRO A 235 12.18 19.29 19.30
CA PRO A 235 11.76 20.22 20.33
C PRO A 235 10.83 19.49 21.33
N PRO A 236 10.92 19.78 22.64
CA PRO A 236 10.18 19.06 23.69
C PRO A 236 8.65 19.28 23.71
N ALA A 237 8.00 19.64 22.59
CA ALA A 237 6.60 20.08 22.56
C ALA A 237 5.79 19.73 21.30
N VAL A 238 6.31 18.96 20.33
CA VAL A 238 5.48 18.55 19.17
C VAL A 238 4.59 17.37 19.59
N GLN A 239 3.36 17.68 19.98
CA GLN A 239 2.37 16.67 20.32
C GLN A 239 1.57 16.30 19.07
N PHE A 240 1.81 15.10 18.54
CA PHE A 240 0.96 14.54 17.51
C PHE A 240 -0.36 14.08 18.16
N LYS A 241 -1.49 14.34 17.52
CA LYS A 241 -2.81 13.90 18.00
C LYS A 241 -3.64 13.43 16.82
N ILE A 242 -4.26 12.27 16.97
CA ILE A 242 -5.23 11.76 16.00
C ILE A 242 -6.61 11.88 16.62
N ASP A 243 -7.39 12.85 16.15
CA ASP A 243 -8.82 12.95 16.45
C ASP A 243 -9.66 12.08 15.50
N GLY A 244 -10.94 11.84 15.84
CA GLY A 244 -11.85 11.01 15.04
C GLY A 244 -12.27 9.70 15.72
N PHE A 245 -13.54 9.35 15.60
CA PHE A 245 -14.20 8.40 16.49
C PHE A 245 -14.17 6.94 16.02
N ASN A 246 -13.70 6.65 14.81
CA ASN A 246 -13.82 5.31 14.22
C ASN A 246 -12.51 4.55 14.07
N LEU A 247 -11.37 5.14 14.46
CA LEU A 247 -10.07 4.47 14.34
C LEU A 247 -10.01 3.25 15.25
N ARG A 248 -9.76 2.08 14.67
CA ARG A 248 -9.69 0.77 15.36
C ARG A 248 -8.32 0.14 15.25
N ASP A 249 -7.74 0.20 14.06
CA ASP A 249 -6.47 -0.44 13.74
C ASP A 249 -5.46 0.63 13.39
N ILE A 250 -4.36 0.70 14.13
CA ILE A 250 -3.28 1.64 13.84
C ILE A 250 -1.92 0.94 13.81
N ASP A 251 -1.16 1.20 12.76
CA ASP A 251 0.23 0.76 12.63
C ASP A 251 1.18 1.97 12.77
N LEU A 252 1.96 1.97 13.84
CA LEU A 252 2.98 2.98 14.17
C LEU A 252 4.39 2.37 14.11
N TYR A 253 4.55 1.25 13.41
CA TYR A 253 5.80 0.52 13.35
C TYR A 253 6.99 1.40 12.93
N GLY A 254 8.10 1.25 13.64
CA GLY A 254 9.37 1.90 13.31
C GLY A 254 9.44 3.40 13.60
N ASN A 255 8.42 4.00 14.22
CA ASN A 255 8.52 5.33 14.82
C ASN A 255 9.12 5.23 16.24
N TYR A 256 9.69 6.32 16.75
CA TYR A 256 10.13 6.39 18.15
C TYR A 256 8.91 6.54 19.08
N PHE A 257 8.95 5.95 20.28
CA PHE A 257 7.79 6.03 21.18
C PHE A 257 7.45 7.48 21.57
N ILE A 258 8.47 8.32 21.78
CA ILE A 258 8.32 9.72 22.22
C ILE A 258 7.59 10.62 21.22
N ILE A 259 7.59 10.25 19.94
CA ILE A 259 6.94 11.01 18.84
C ILE A 259 5.59 10.41 18.44
N LEU A 260 5.11 9.38 19.14
CA LEU A 260 3.84 8.78 18.78
C LEU A 260 2.67 9.73 19.07
N PRO A 261 1.64 9.72 18.21
CA PRO A 261 0.45 10.49 18.45
C PRO A 261 -0.32 10.01 19.68
N GLU A 262 -0.99 10.95 20.35
CA GLU A 262 -2.07 10.62 21.26
C GLU A 262 -3.19 9.92 20.47
N LEU A 263 -3.49 8.69 20.87
CA LEU A 263 -4.44 7.83 20.19
C LEU A 263 -5.85 8.00 20.74
N PRO A 264 -6.88 7.98 19.87
CA PRO A 264 -8.26 8.04 20.32
C PRO A 264 -8.61 6.76 21.11
N PRO A 265 -9.52 6.85 22.10
CA PRO A 265 -9.84 5.71 22.98
C PRO A 265 -10.39 4.50 22.23
N THR A 266 -10.84 4.68 20.98
CA THR A 266 -11.46 3.67 20.11
C THR A 266 -10.50 2.66 19.50
N VAL A 267 -9.18 2.84 19.65
CA VAL A 267 -8.19 1.90 19.12
C VAL A 267 -8.34 0.52 19.79
N HIS A 268 -8.41 -0.52 18.95
CA HIS A 268 -8.53 -1.93 19.33
C HIS A 268 -7.24 -2.71 19.09
N SER A 269 -6.55 -2.41 17.99
CA SER A 269 -5.31 -3.05 17.57
C SER A 269 -4.25 -1.99 17.32
N LEU A 270 -3.08 -2.20 17.90
CA LEU A 270 -1.93 -1.30 17.76
C LEU A 270 -0.70 -2.11 17.40
N ARG A 271 -0.03 -1.72 16.32
CA ARG A 271 1.35 -2.14 16.07
C ARG A 271 2.29 -1.00 16.40
N LEU A 272 3.32 -1.25 17.20
CA LEU A 272 4.32 -0.25 17.51
C LEU A 272 5.71 -0.86 17.65
N SER A 273 6.73 -0.02 17.48
CA SER A 273 8.11 -0.36 17.80
C SER A 273 8.55 0.45 19.01
N VAL A 274 9.34 -0.18 19.88
CA VAL A 274 10.00 0.47 21.02
C VAL A 274 11.49 0.16 20.98
N ASN A 275 12.29 1.08 21.48
CA ASN A 275 13.71 0.86 21.72
C ASN A 275 13.95 0.51 23.18
N GLY A 276 14.97 -0.31 23.48
CA GLY A 276 15.30 -0.69 24.86
C GLY A 276 15.57 0.49 25.80
N ASP A 277 16.01 1.64 25.26
CA ASP A 277 16.38 2.83 26.03
C ASP A 277 15.22 3.80 26.27
N GLU A 278 14.02 3.51 25.76
CA GLU A 278 12.83 4.37 25.95
C GLU A 278 12.25 4.23 27.35
N ASN A 279 11.56 5.28 27.84
CA ASN A 279 10.96 5.29 29.17
C ASN A 279 9.77 4.31 29.24
N PRO A 280 9.87 3.19 29.98
CA PRO A 280 8.82 2.17 30.02
C PRO A 280 7.54 2.65 30.72
N TYR A 281 7.63 3.63 31.63
CA TYR A 281 6.48 4.10 32.42
C TYR A 281 5.55 4.98 31.59
N GLU A 282 6.08 5.79 30.68
CA GLU A 282 5.27 6.59 29.77
C GLU A 282 4.54 5.70 28.75
N LEU A 283 5.22 4.66 28.25
CA LEU A 283 4.62 3.63 27.41
C LEU A 283 3.45 2.94 28.10
N VAL A 284 3.67 2.46 29.33
CA VAL A 284 2.61 1.83 30.13
C VAL A 284 1.44 2.80 30.33
N ARG A 285 1.71 4.04 30.72
CA ARG A 285 0.67 5.06 30.95
C ARG A 285 -0.17 5.31 29.70
N SER A 286 0.47 5.50 28.55
CA SER A 286 -0.21 5.76 27.27
C SER A 286 -1.08 4.57 26.84
N LEU A 287 -0.56 3.35 26.93
CA LEU A 287 -1.29 2.14 26.50
C LEU A 287 -2.40 1.73 27.47
N GLN A 288 -2.24 1.98 28.77
CA GLN A 288 -3.28 1.73 29.76
C GLN A 288 -4.44 2.75 29.66
N ALA A 289 -4.16 3.95 29.17
CA ALA A 289 -5.20 4.95 28.89
C ALA A 289 -6.15 4.53 27.76
N GLN A 290 -5.84 3.47 27.01
CA GLN A 290 -6.67 2.95 25.91
C GLN A 290 -7.65 1.87 26.40
N PRO A 291 -8.95 2.20 26.60
CA PRO A 291 -9.91 1.30 27.22
C PRO A 291 -10.29 0.11 26.31
N TYR A 292 -10.29 0.31 24.99
CA TYR A 292 -10.72 -0.72 24.02
C TYR A 292 -9.55 -1.48 23.39
N LEU A 293 -8.30 -1.14 23.72
CA LEU A 293 -7.12 -1.80 23.20
C LEU A 293 -7.05 -3.25 23.68
N LYS A 294 -7.09 -4.19 22.72
CA LYS A 294 -7.13 -5.65 22.94
C LYS A 294 -5.94 -6.38 22.33
N SER A 295 -5.35 -5.84 21.27
CA SER A 295 -4.26 -6.46 20.53
C SER A 295 -3.10 -5.49 20.37
N ILE A 296 -1.91 -5.92 20.78
CA ILE A 296 -0.67 -5.18 20.63
C ILE A 296 0.33 -6.09 19.91
N ASN A 297 0.78 -5.65 18.73
CA ASN A 297 1.97 -6.19 18.09
C ASN A 297 3.16 -5.28 18.44
N LEU A 298 3.99 -5.75 19.37
CA LEU A 298 5.12 -5.01 19.90
C LEU A 298 6.41 -5.49 19.27
N GLN A 299 7.14 -4.61 18.60
CA GLN A 299 8.53 -4.85 18.23
C GLN A 299 9.47 -4.15 19.21
N LEU A 300 10.31 -4.93 19.90
CA LEU A 300 11.45 -4.42 20.65
C LEU A 300 12.68 -4.38 19.76
N THR A 301 13.24 -3.20 19.58
CA THR A 301 14.45 -2.97 18.80
C THR A 301 15.63 -2.71 19.73
N ILE A 302 16.68 -3.52 19.59
CA ILE A 302 17.93 -3.41 20.33
C ILE A 302 18.98 -2.83 19.37
N ARG A 303 19.40 -1.59 19.61
CA ARG A 303 20.23 -0.84 18.66
C ARG A 303 21.60 -1.47 18.43
N GLU A 304 22.18 -2.06 19.46
CA GLU A 304 23.50 -2.66 19.43
C GLU A 304 23.52 -3.97 20.22
N ALA A 305 24.45 -4.87 19.90
CA ALA A 305 24.62 -6.14 20.62
C ALA A 305 25.51 -5.98 21.88
N SER A 306 25.35 -4.87 22.61
CA SER A 306 26.05 -4.65 23.87
C SER A 306 25.25 -5.24 25.04
N ILE A 307 25.95 -5.64 26.10
CA ILE A 307 25.31 -6.14 27.33
C ILE A 307 24.36 -5.07 27.89
N SER A 308 24.78 -3.79 27.88
CA SER A 308 23.96 -2.68 28.35
C SER A 308 22.65 -2.53 27.57
N ALA A 309 22.69 -2.63 26.24
CA ALA A 309 21.49 -2.51 25.41
C ALA A 309 20.52 -3.68 25.64
N ILE A 310 21.05 -4.88 25.87
CA ILE A 310 20.27 -6.06 26.23
C ILE A 310 19.64 -5.89 27.62
N ASP A 311 20.38 -5.37 28.59
CA ASP A 311 19.89 -5.12 29.95
C ASP A 311 18.79 -4.03 29.96
N ASN A 312 18.94 -2.97 29.17
CA ASN A 312 17.91 -1.94 28.99
C ASN A 312 16.64 -2.54 28.38
N ALA A 313 16.78 -3.33 27.32
CA ALA A 313 15.69 -4.06 26.68
C ALA A 313 14.96 -5.01 27.66
N ASN A 314 15.70 -5.76 28.48
CA ASN A 314 15.14 -6.62 29.52
C ASN A 314 14.41 -5.82 30.60
N THR A 315 14.97 -4.68 31.00
CA THR A 315 14.36 -3.76 31.97
C THR A 315 13.05 -3.19 31.45
N LEU A 316 13.01 -2.79 30.18
CA LEU A 316 11.79 -2.32 29.51
C LEU A 316 10.72 -3.42 29.51
N LEU A 317 11.04 -4.63 29.02
CA LEU A 317 10.07 -5.72 28.98
C LEU A 317 9.56 -6.11 30.37
N SER A 318 10.45 -6.28 31.34
CA SER A 318 10.08 -6.65 32.72
C SER A 318 9.21 -5.59 33.39
N THR A 319 9.38 -4.31 33.02
CA THR A 319 8.53 -3.21 33.50
C THR A 319 7.18 -3.17 32.80
N VAL A 320 7.13 -3.44 31.49
CA VAL A 320 5.93 -3.24 30.65
C VAL A 320 4.97 -4.45 30.69
N LEU A 321 5.52 -5.67 30.68
CA LEU A 321 4.74 -6.91 30.62
C LEU A 321 3.70 -7.08 31.74
N PRO A 322 3.95 -6.70 33.01
CA PRO A 322 2.94 -6.79 34.06
C PRO A 322 1.67 -5.97 33.78
N TYR A 323 1.78 -4.89 33.00
CA TYR A 323 0.67 -3.96 32.75
C TYR A 323 -0.07 -4.21 31.43
N ILE A 324 0.66 -4.57 30.37
CA ILE A 324 0.07 -4.74 29.03
C ILE A 324 0.28 -6.14 28.44
N GLY A 325 0.96 -7.05 29.15
CA GLY A 325 1.33 -8.37 28.64
C GLY A 325 0.14 -9.22 28.19
N SER A 326 -1.01 -9.08 28.85
CA SER A 326 -2.26 -9.75 28.45
C SER A 326 -2.84 -9.26 27.12
N LYS A 327 -2.44 -8.06 26.66
CA LYS A 327 -2.85 -7.46 25.38
C LYS A 327 -1.84 -7.71 24.26
N ILE A 328 -0.62 -8.15 24.58
CA ILE A 328 0.41 -8.44 23.58
C ILE A 328 0.08 -9.74 22.87
N THR A 329 -0.24 -9.64 21.57
CA THR A 329 -0.57 -10.79 20.71
C THR A 329 0.64 -11.27 19.92
N ILE A 330 1.55 -10.35 19.59
CA ILE A 330 2.82 -10.63 18.91
C ILE A 330 3.92 -9.83 19.59
N LEU A 331 5.00 -10.50 19.99
CA LEU A 331 6.23 -9.87 20.47
C LEU A 331 7.37 -10.25 19.54
N THR A 332 7.96 -9.25 18.88
CA THR A 332 9.13 -9.43 18.02
C THR A 332 10.34 -8.74 18.65
N VAL A 333 11.47 -9.43 18.78
CA VAL A 333 12.73 -8.84 19.24
C VAL A 333 13.71 -8.80 18.07
N ARG A 334 14.28 -7.63 17.76
CA ARG A 334 15.25 -7.45 16.68
C ARG A 334 16.48 -6.66 17.14
N PHE A 335 17.64 -7.07 16.65
CA PHE A 335 18.88 -6.28 16.73
C PHE A 335 19.02 -5.44 15.46
N SER A 336 19.29 -4.14 15.59
CA SER A 336 19.38 -3.21 14.44
C SER A 336 20.49 -3.57 13.43
N TYR A 337 21.47 -4.39 13.82
CA TYR A 337 22.55 -4.87 12.94
C TYR A 337 22.29 -6.25 12.31
N CYS A 338 21.18 -6.92 12.62
CA CYS A 338 20.82 -8.19 11.97
C CYS A 338 19.93 -7.96 10.75
N CYS A 339 20.49 -7.37 9.70
CA CYS A 339 20.13 -7.76 8.33
C CYS A 339 20.82 -9.09 8.01
N LEU A 340 20.44 -10.15 8.71
CA LEU A 340 20.67 -11.52 8.26
C LEU A 340 19.32 -12.22 8.31
N CYS A 341 18.69 -12.31 7.14
CA CYS A 341 17.69 -13.32 6.86
C CYS A 341 18.21 -14.67 7.35
N PHE A 342 17.43 -15.35 8.17
CA PHE A 342 17.39 -16.81 8.11
C PHE A 342 15.95 -17.21 7.83
N ALA A 343 15.83 -17.94 6.72
CA ALA A 343 14.63 -18.46 6.11
C ALA A 343 13.93 -19.52 6.96
#